data_AF-A0A6J4HA96-F1
#
_entry.id   AF-A0A6J4HA96-F1
#
_cell.length_a   1.000
_cell.length_b   1.000
_cell.length_c   1.000
_cell.angle_alpha   90.00
_cell.angle_beta   90.00
_cell.angle_gamma   90.00
#
_symmetry.space_group_name_H-M   'P 1'
#
loop_
_entity.id
_entity.type
_entity.pdbx_description
1 polymer ?
#
loop_
_entity_poly.entity_id
_entity_poly.type
_entity_poly.pdbx_seq_one_letter_code
_entity_poly.pdbx_strand_id
1 'polypeptide(L)'
;MNKYFKNIIENKWWVEVFILVFSFVLFTLNDWILIKSWRGVWSGIAYFLMLYGHAQLNRFFLLPLLLKKHKPLLYLVGTAALLFVFSIIMFEVANNWIYKNCFLYKSSEQKSYIFQASTLVATLICILSVILILKFYRDRKNLDNEKLLYNQAQLNSLREQLNPHFL
;
A
#
# COMPACT_ATOMS: atom_id res chain seq x y z
N MET A 1 -22.54 -6.74 10.19
CA MET A 1 -21.72 -6.51 8.98
C MET A 1 -22.06 -7.59 7.96
N ASN A 2 -22.46 -7.22 6.73
CA ASN A 2 -22.96 -8.18 5.74
C ASN A 2 -21.88 -9.23 5.38
N LYS A 3 -22.26 -10.50 5.18
CA LYS A 3 -21.33 -11.64 5.03
C LYS A 3 -20.33 -11.44 3.88
N TYR A 4 -20.76 -10.73 2.83
CA TYR A 4 -19.94 -10.33 1.69
C TYR A 4 -18.81 -9.36 2.04
N PHE A 5 -19.08 -8.32 2.83
CA PHE A 5 -18.06 -7.35 3.26
C PHE A 5 -16.98 -8.00 4.12
N LYS A 6 -17.37 -8.96 4.97
CA LYS A 6 -16.42 -9.73 5.78
C LYS A 6 -15.45 -10.53 4.89
N ASN A 7 -15.96 -11.16 3.83
CA ASN A 7 -15.17 -11.98 2.91
C ASN A 7 -14.18 -11.14 2.06
N ILE A 8 -14.59 -9.93 1.66
CA ILE A 8 -13.74 -8.98 0.91
C ILE A 8 -12.57 -8.48 1.79
N ILE A 9 -12.84 -8.15 3.05
CA ILE A 9 -11.82 -7.65 3.99
C ILE A 9 -10.84 -8.76 4.42
N GLU A 10 -11.31 -10.00 4.52
CA GLU A 10 -10.49 -11.14 4.92
C GLU A 10 -9.57 -11.63 3.78
N ASN A 11 -10.00 -11.50 2.52
CA ASN A 11 -9.18 -11.90 1.37
C ASN A 11 -8.09 -10.85 1.06
N LYS A 12 -6.82 -11.27 1.16
CA LYS A 12 -5.64 -10.41 0.91
C LYS A 12 -5.66 -9.77 -0.49
N TRP A 13 -6.14 -10.50 -1.50
CA TRP A 13 -6.14 -10.03 -2.88
C TRP A 13 -7.16 -8.92 -3.12
N TRP A 14 -8.37 -9.03 -2.54
CA TRP A 14 -9.39 -7.98 -2.65
C TRP A 14 -8.98 -6.69 -1.97
N VAL A 15 -8.31 -6.79 -0.82
CA VAL A 15 -7.72 -5.63 -0.15
C VAL A 15 -6.65 -4.96 -1.01
N GLU A 16 -5.78 -5.74 -1.66
CA GLU A 16 -4.75 -5.19 -2.54
C GLU A 16 -5.33 -4.47 -3.75
N VAL A 17 -6.33 -5.07 -4.40
CA VAL A 17 -7.06 -4.46 -5.51
C VAL A 17 -7.76 -3.17 -5.06
N PHE A 18 -8.37 -3.18 -3.87
CA PHE A 18 -8.99 -1.99 -3.31
C PHE A 18 -7.97 -0.87 -3.09
N ILE A 19 -6.79 -1.17 -2.51
CA ILE A 19 -5.73 -0.18 -2.31
C ILE A 19 -5.24 0.38 -3.65
N LEU A 20 -5.07 -0.48 -4.66
CA LEU A 20 -4.65 -0.05 -6.00
C LEU A 20 -5.68 0.89 -6.62
N VAL A 21 -6.96 0.52 -6.62
CA VAL A 21 -8.04 1.34 -7.20
C VAL A 21 -8.21 2.64 -6.41
N PHE A 22 -8.20 2.58 -5.08
CA PHE A 22 -8.36 3.75 -4.23
C PHE A 22 -7.19 4.73 -4.37
N SER A 23 -5.95 4.23 -4.39
CA SER A 23 -4.77 5.09 -4.62
C SER A 23 -4.74 5.66 -6.04
N PHE A 24 -5.21 4.91 -7.04
CA PHE A 24 -5.38 5.43 -8.39
C PHE A 24 -6.43 6.55 -8.44
N VAL A 25 -7.57 6.39 -7.76
CA VAL A 25 -8.60 7.44 -7.67
C VAL A 25 -8.05 8.68 -6.97
N LEU A 26 -7.32 8.54 -5.85
CA LEU A 26 -6.71 9.68 -5.16
C LEU A 26 -5.66 10.39 -6.03
N PHE A 27 -4.82 9.62 -6.72
CA PHE A 27 -3.83 10.17 -7.64
C PHE A 27 -4.51 10.93 -8.78
N THR A 28 -5.57 10.36 -9.32
CA THR A 28 -6.25 10.94 -10.47
C THR A 28 -7.18 12.11 -10.12
N LEU A 29 -7.79 12.14 -8.93
CA LEU A 29 -8.57 13.30 -8.46
C LEU A 29 -7.76 14.59 -8.40
N ASN A 30 -6.44 14.50 -8.22
CA ASN A 30 -5.55 15.65 -8.19
C ASN A 30 -5.45 16.33 -9.58
N ASP A 31 -5.46 15.52 -10.65
CA ASP A 31 -4.87 15.91 -11.94
C ASP A 31 -5.80 15.66 -13.15
N TRP A 32 -6.82 14.79 -13.07
CA TRP A 32 -7.64 14.36 -14.24
C TRP A 32 -8.47 15.48 -14.88
N ILE A 33 -8.66 16.64 -14.24
CA ILE A 33 -9.42 17.74 -14.86
C ILE A 33 -8.76 18.27 -16.17
N LEU A 34 -7.51 17.87 -16.45
CA LEU A 34 -6.70 18.29 -17.61
C LEU A 34 -6.46 17.21 -18.68
N ILE A 35 -6.90 15.96 -18.49
CA ILE A 35 -6.66 14.89 -19.49
C ILE A 35 -7.74 14.93 -20.58
N LYS A 36 -7.44 15.57 -21.71
CA LYS A 36 -8.33 15.67 -22.87
C LYS A 36 -8.08 14.62 -23.98
N SER A 37 -7.10 13.72 -23.83
CA SER A 37 -6.74 12.76 -24.89
C SER A 37 -6.53 11.34 -24.38
N TRP A 38 -6.84 10.35 -25.22
CA TRP A 38 -6.65 8.92 -24.92
C TRP A 38 -5.18 8.57 -24.62
N ARG A 39 -4.24 9.20 -25.33
CA ARG A 39 -2.79 9.05 -25.06
C ARG A 39 -2.41 9.57 -23.68
N GLY A 40 -3.03 10.68 -23.24
CA GLY A 40 -2.85 11.23 -21.90
C GLY A 40 -3.29 10.26 -20.81
N VAL A 41 -4.42 9.57 -21.00
CA VAL A 41 -4.92 8.54 -20.07
C VAL A 41 -3.89 7.43 -19.88
N TRP A 42 -3.37 6.86 -20.96
CA TRP A 42 -2.37 5.79 -20.89
C TRP A 42 -1.07 6.24 -20.23
N SER A 43 -0.60 7.46 -20.52
CA SER A 43 0.59 8.01 -19.86
C SER A 43 0.37 8.26 -18.36
N GLY A 44 -0.83 8.67 -17.96
CA GLY A 44 -1.18 8.85 -16.54
C GLY A 44 -1.25 7.51 -15.80
N ILE A 45 -1.82 6.49 -16.42
CA ILE A 45 -1.81 5.11 -15.88
C ILE A 45 -0.37 4.61 -15.74
N ALA A 46 0.47 4.78 -16.77
CA ALA A 46 1.87 4.35 -16.73
C ALA A 46 2.65 5.07 -15.62
N TYR A 47 2.44 6.37 -15.45
CA TYR A 47 3.06 7.16 -14.38
C TYR A 47 2.62 6.66 -12.99
N PHE A 48 1.32 6.46 -12.80
CA PHE A 48 0.80 5.89 -11.56
C PHE A 48 1.36 4.49 -11.27
N LEU A 49 1.45 3.63 -12.28
CA LEU A 49 2.02 2.29 -12.11
C LEU A 49 3.49 2.32 -11.69
N MET A 50 4.28 3.30 -12.14
CA MET A 50 5.65 3.49 -11.66
C MET A 50 5.68 3.94 -10.19
N LEU A 51 4.83 4.89 -9.80
CA LEU A 51 4.69 5.32 -8.40
C LEU A 51 4.25 4.17 -7.48
N TYR A 52 3.24 3.41 -7.92
CA TYR A 52 2.74 2.24 -7.21
C TYR A 52 3.79 1.13 -7.15
N GLY A 53 4.51 0.90 -8.24
CA GLY A 53 5.62 -0.06 -8.31
C GLY A 53 6.73 0.26 -7.33
N HIS A 54 7.14 1.54 -7.22
CA HIS A 54 8.08 2.00 -6.21
C HIS A 54 7.60 1.66 -4.78
N ALA A 55 6.34 1.95 -4.47
CA ALA A 55 5.77 1.66 -3.15
C ALA A 55 5.72 0.15 -2.86
N GLN A 56 5.40 -0.68 -3.85
CA GLN A 56 5.39 -2.13 -3.71
C GLN A 56 6.80 -2.70 -3.55
N LEU A 57 7.80 -2.19 -4.28
CA LEU A 57 9.19 -2.59 -4.09
C LEU A 57 9.66 -2.28 -2.67
N ASN A 58 9.34 -1.09 -2.16
CA ASN A 58 9.63 -0.76 -0.78
C ASN A 58 8.95 -1.74 0.19
N ARG A 59 7.67 -2.03 -0.02
CA ARG A 59 6.92 -2.98 0.82
C ARG A 59 7.47 -4.39 0.81
N PHE A 60 7.81 -4.95 -0.36
CA PHE A 60 8.21 -6.36 -0.45
C PHE A 60 9.68 -6.57 -0.08
N PHE A 61 10.57 -5.64 -0.42
CA PHE A 61 12.01 -5.80 -0.20
C PHE A 61 12.50 -5.10 1.07
N LEU A 62 12.04 -3.88 1.36
CA LEU A 62 12.56 -3.06 2.46
C LEU A 62 11.76 -3.22 3.76
N LEU A 63 10.43 -3.23 3.71
CA LEU A 63 9.59 -3.34 4.91
C LEU A 63 9.88 -4.59 5.77
N PRO A 64 10.26 -5.77 5.22
CA PRO A 64 10.66 -6.90 6.04
C PRO A 64 11.93 -6.65 6.87
N LEU A 65 12.84 -5.77 6.43
CA LEU A 65 14.00 -5.39 7.25
C LEU A 65 13.58 -4.63 8.51
N LEU A 66 12.55 -3.79 8.41
CA LEU A 66 11.98 -3.08 9.55
C LEU A 66 11.26 -4.04 10.50
N LEU A 67 10.34 -4.85 9.95
CA LEU A 67 9.41 -5.65 10.76
C LEU A 67 9.99 -6.96 11.29
N LYS A 68 10.90 -7.63 10.56
CA LYS A 68 11.47 -8.93 10.96
C LYS A 68 12.86 -8.81 11.58
N LYS A 69 13.72 -7.97 11.01
CA LYS A 69 15.11 -7.84 11.45
C LYS A 69 15.29 -6.73 12.49
N HIS A 70 14.24 -5.94 12.76
CA HIS A 70 14.25 -4.79 13.67
C HIS A 70 15.41 -3.82 13.40
N LYS A 71 15.72 -3.57 12.11
CA LYS A 71 16.82 -2.68 11.70
C LYS A 71 16.25 -1.39 11.09
N PRO A 72 15.79 -0.42 11.92
CA PRO A 72 15.13 0.79 11.41
C PRO A 72 16.07 1.68 10.60
N LEU A 73 17.34 1.79 10.99
CA LEU A 73 18.34 2.59 10.25
C LEU A 73 18.56 2.05 8.83
N LEU A 74 18.72 0.72 8.68
CA LEU A 74 18.87 0.10 7.37
C LEU A 74 17.63 0.25 6.49
N TYR A 75 16.43 0.24 7.11
CA TYR A 75 15.19 0.53 6.39
C TYR A 75 15.13 1.97 5.89
N LEU A 76 15.52 2.95 6.71
CA LEU A 76 15.56 4.35 6.32
C LEU A 76 16.55 4.60 5.19
N VAL A 77 17.79 4.08 5.33
CA VAL A 77 18.82 4.19 4.29
C VAL A 77 18.38 3.51 2.99
N GLY A 78 17.84 2.29 3.08
CA GLY A 78 17.34 1.57 1.91
C GLY A 78 16.16 2.26 1.23
N THR A 79 15.25 2.86 2.01
CA THR A 79 14.13 3.65 1.48
C THR A 79 14.61 4.92 0.80
N ALA A 80 15.57 5.63 1.41
CA ALA A 80 16.17 6.82 0.81
C ALA A 80 16.93 6.49 -0.48
N ALA A 81 17.68 5.38 -0.51
CA ALA A 81 18.39 4.92 -1.70
C ALA A 81 17.42 4.52 -2.82
N LEU A 82 16.37 3.76 -2.50
CA LEU A 82 15.35 3.37 -3.47
C LEU A 82 14.63 4.60 -4.03
N LEU A 83 14.30 5.55 -3.16
CA LEU A 83 13.65 6.81 -3.55
C LEU A 83 14.53 7.63 -4.49
N PHE A 84 15.83 7.73 -4.20
CA PHE A 84 16.79 8.45 -5.04
C PHE A 84 16.93 7.81 -6.43
N VAL A 85 16.97 6.48 -6.51
CA VAL A 85 17.03 5.78 -7.81
C VAL A 85 15.74 6.00 -8.58
N PHE A 86 14.59 5.84 -7.92
CA PHE A 86 13.29 6.03 -8.57
C PHE A 86 13.01 7.47 -8.96
N SER A 87 13.49 8.47 -8.22
CA SER A 87 13.32 9.88 -8.59
C SER A 87 14.08 10.22 -9.86
N ILE A 88 15.29 9.68 -10.05
CA ILE A 88 16.05 9.84 -11.31
C ILE A 88 15.30 9.18 -12.47
N ILE A 89 14.87 7.93 -12.31
CA ILE A 89 14.12 7.21 -13.35
C ILE A 89 12.83 7.96 -13.70
N MET A 90 12.07 8.37 -12.70
CA MET A 90 10.82 9.10 -12.89
C MET A 90 11.05 10.45 -13.57
N PHE A 91 12.11 11.18 -13.20
CA PHE A 91 12.45 12.44 -13.83
C PHE A 91 12.77 12.26 -15.32
N GLU A 92 13.59 11.28 -15.67
CA GLU A 92 13.94 10.99 -17.07
C GLU A 92 12.74 10.54 -17.89
N VAL A 93 11.95 9.58 -17.36
CA VAL A 93 10.76 9.07 -18.06
C VAL A 93 9.69 10.17 -18.17
N ALA A 94 9.51 11.00 -17.14
CA ALA A 94 8.54 12.08 -17.16
C ALA A 94 8.91 13.13 -18.22
N ASN A 95 10.15 13.61 -18.22
CA ASN A 95 10.61 14.63 -19.16
C ASN A 95 10.66 14.13 -20.61
N ASN A 96 11.13 12.91 -20.83
CA ASN A 96 11.36 12.40 -22.19
C ASN A 96 10.12 11.83 -22.84
N TRP A 97 9.17 11.28 -22.07
CA TRP A 97 8.01 10.57 -22.61
C TRP A 97 6.67 11.17 -22.16
N ILE A 98 6.47 11.34 -20.85
CA ILE A 98 5.14 11.69 -20.32
C ILE A 98 4.76 13.13 -20.66
N TYR A 99 5.67 14.08 -20.50
CA TYR A 99 5.41 15.50 -20.80
C TYR A 99 5.30 15.81 -22.28
N LYS A 100 5.83 14.95 -23.15
CA LYS A 100 5.63 15.06 -24.60
C LYS A 100 4.24 14.60 -25.03
N ASN A 101 3.66 13.66 -24.29
CA ASN A 101 2.41 13.00 -24.66
C ASN A 101 1.19 13.42 -23.80
N CYS A 102 1.42 14.12 -22.69
CA CYS A 102 0.38 14.50 -21.73
C CYS A 102 0.48 15.98 -21.33
N PHE A 103 -0.66 16.67 -21.35
CA PHE A 103 -0.78 18.09 -20.98
C PHE A 103 -0.75 18.34 -19.46
N LEU A 104 -0.78 17.27 -18.65
CA LEU A 104 -0.93 17.32 -17.19
C LEU A 104 0.11 18.19 -16.46
N TYR A 105 1.32 18.31 -17.01
CA TYR A 105 2.47 18.84 -16.26
C TYR A 105 3.26 19.85 -17.08
N LYS A 106 2.56 20.90 -17.54
CA LYS A 106 3.19 22.00 -18.30
C LYS A 106 3.79 23.10 -17.42
N SER A 107 3.48 23.16 -16.12
CA SER A 107 4.08 24.16 -15.23
C SER A 107 5.56 23.87 -14.99
N SER A 108 6.38 24.92 -14.89
CA SER A 108 7.83 24.78 -14.67
C SER A 108 8.16 24.02 -13.38
N GLU A 109 7.30 24.13 -12.36
CA GLU A 109 7.51 23.50 -11.07
C GLU A 109 7.24 22.00 -11.08
N GLN A 110 6.22 21.54 -11.79
CA GLN A 110 5.92 20.11 -11.90
C GLN A 110 6.99 19.33 -12.68
N LYS A 111 7.73 20.02 -13.55
CA LYS A 111 8.90 19.46 -14.24
C LYS A 111 10.15 19.37 -13.37
N SER A 112 10.15 19.98 -12.19
CA SER A 112 11.29 19.94 -11.30
C SER A 112 11.53 18.54 -10.75
N TYR A 113 12.80 18.19 -10.59
CA TYR A 113 13.23 16.99 -9.88
C TYR A 113 12.63 16.92 -8.47
N ILE A 114 12.54 18.06 -7.79
CA ILE A 114 12.01 18.16 -6.42
C ILE A 114 10.53 17.75 -6.40
N PHE A 115 9.76 18.12 -7.41
CA PHE A 115 8.35 17.73 -7.51
C PHE A 115 8.22 16.22 -7.67
N GLN A 116 9.00 15.60 -8.56
CA GLN A 116 8.99 14.15 -8.77
C GLN A 116 9.40 13.37 -7.51
N ALA A 117 10.44 13.84 -6.82
CA ALA A 117 10.86 13.25 -5.54
C ALA A 117 9.77 13.40 -4.47
N SER A 118 9.15 14.57 -4.36
CA SER A 118 8.06 14.83 -3.40
C SER A 118 6.84 13.96 -3.68
N THR A 119 6.45 13.79 -4.94
CA THR A 119 5.35 12.91 -5.34
C THR A 119 5.66 11.45 -5.00
N LEU A 120 6.90 10.99 -5.20
CA LEU A 120 7.33 9.65 -4.76
C LEU A 120 7.24 9.47 -3.24
N VAL A 121 7.64 10.46 -2.44
CA VAL A 121 7.50 10.43 -0.97
C VAL A 121 6.03 10.36 -0.57
N ALA A 122 5.21 11.27 -1.11
CA ALA A 122 3.80 11.39 -0.74
C ALA A 122 3.03 10.11 -1.07
N THR A 123 3.24 9.56 -2.26
CA THR A 123 2.59 8.31 -2.69
C THR A 123 3.10 7.11 -1.90
N LEU A 124 4.39 7.04 -1.59
CA LEU A 124 4.96 6.01 -0.73
C LEU A 124 4.28 6.01 0.65
N ILE A 125 4.18 7.17 1.29
CA ILE A 125 3.54 7.32 2.61
C ILE A 125 2.07 6.93 2.51
N CYS A 126 1.33 7.43 1.52
CA CYS A 126 -0.09 7.17 1.37
C CYS A 126 -0.38 5.66 1.22
N ILE A 127 0.34 4.98 0.33
CA ILE A 127 0.15 3.56 0.06
C ILE A 127 0.60 2.71 1.24
N LEU A 128 1.82 2.94 1.77
CA LEU A 128 2.34 2.13 2.88
C LEU A 128 1.54 2.30 4.16
N SER A 129 1.06 3.51 4.46
CA SER A 129 0.29 3.76 5.69
C SER A 129 -1.01 2.96 5.70
N VAL A 130 -1.76 2.98 4.59
CA VAL A 130 -3.01 2.22 4.47
C VAL A 130 -2.73 0.71 4.57
N ILE A 131 -1.69 0.22 3.91
CA ILE A 131 -1.28 -1.19 3.98
C ILE A 131 -0.92 -1.61 5.40
N LEU A 132 -0.15 -0.78 6.12
CA LEU A 132 0.26 -1.06 7.49
C LEU A 132 -0.92 -1.09 8.46
N ILE A 133 -1.84 -0.12 8.35
CA ILE A 133 -3.06 -0.07 9.17
C ILE A 133 -3.89 -1.33 8.97
N LEU A 134 -4.13 -1.72 7.71
CA LEU A 134 -4.93 -2.90 7.39
C LEU A 134 -4.26 -4.20 7.82
N LYS A 135 -2.92 -4.29 7.68
CA LYS A 135 -2.15 -5.42 8.19
C LYS A 135 -2.26 -5.52 9.71
N PHE A 136 -2.05 -4.42 10.42
CA PHE A 136 -2.14 -4.36 11.88
C PHE A 136 -3.53 -4.77 12.38
N TYR A 137 -4.59 -4.28 11.73
CA TYR A 137 -5.97 -4.65 12.04
C TYR A 137 -6.20 -6.17 11.90
N ARG A 138 -5.71 -6.78 10.82
CA ARG A 138 -5.83 -8.23 10.59
C ARG A 138 -5.05 -9.05 11.61
N ASP A 139 -3.82 -8.64 11.90
CA ASP A 139 -2.96 -9.33 12.86
C ASP A 139 -3.60 -9.29 14.27
N ARG A 140 -4.18 -8.14 14.67
CA ARG A 140 -4.94 -8.02 15.92
C ARG A 140 -6.19 -8.89 15.96
N LYS A 141 -7.00 -8.86 14.90
CA LYS A 141 -8.21 -9.68 14.80
C LYS A 141 -7.90 -11.17 14.91
N ASN A 142 -6.82 -11.63 14.29
CA ASN A 142 -6.40 -13.02 14.36
C ASN A 142 -5.97 -13.41 15.79
N LEU A 143 -5.18 -12.58 16.45
CA LEU A 143 -4.77 -12.80 17.85
C LEU A 143 -5.99 -12.85 18.80
N ASP A 144 -6.97 -11.98 18.60
CA ASP A 144 -8.18 -11.97 19.43
C ASP A 144 -9.02 -13.23 19.19
N ASN A 145 -9.14 -13.71 17.95
CA ASN A 145 -9.82 -14.95 17.63
C ASN A 145 -9.11 -16.17 18.25
N GLU A 146 -7.78 -16.23 18.19
CA GLU A 146 -6.99 -17.29 18.82
C GLU A 146 -7.21 -17.34 20.33
N LYS A 147 -7.23 -16.17 21.00
CA LYS A 147 -7.54 -16.08 22.43
C LYS A 147 -8.95 -16.55 22.75
N LEU A 148 -9.94 -16.19 21.93
CA LEU A 148 -11.32 -16.64 22.12
C LEU A 148 -11.44 -18.16 22.01
N LEU A 149 -10.81 -18.77 21.01
CA LEU A 149 -10.79 -20.22 20.82
C LEU A 149 -10.08 -20.93 21.97
N TYR A 150 -8.94 -20.39 22.43
CA TYR A 150 -8.21 -20.91 23.58
C TYR A 150 -9.06 -20.88 24.86
N ASN A 151 -9.73 -19.77 25.14
CA ASN A 151 -10.62 -19.65 26.29
C ASN A 151 -11.82 -20.62 26.21
N GLN A 152 -12.39 -20.82 25.02
CA GLN A 152 -13.45 -21.81 24.82
C GLN A 152 -12.96 -23.23 25.07
N ALA A 153 -11.75 -23.58 24.61
CA ALA A 153 -11.15 -24.88 24.88
C ALA A 153 -10.91 -25.11 26.39
N GLN A 154 -10.44 -24.08 27.11
CA GLN A 154 -10.27 -24.16 28.57
C GLN A 154 -11.60 -24.30 29.32
N LEU A 155 -12.63 -23.56 28.92
CA LEU A 155 -13.96 -23.69 29.54
C LEU A 155 -14.56 -25.08 29.29
N ASN A 156 -14.36 -25.65 28.10
CA ASN A 156 -14.81 -27.00 27.80
C ASN A 156 -14.06 -28.04 28.63
N SER A 157 -12.73 -27.92 28.79
CA SER A 157 -11.97 -28.85 29.62
C SER A 157 -12.32 -28.74 31.12
N LEU A 158 -12.52 -27.51 31.63
CA LEU A 158 -13.04 -27.28 32.98
C LEU A 158 -14.42 -27.90 33.18
N ARG A 159 -15.31 -27.77 32.19
CA ARG A 159 -16.65 -28.37 32.22
C ARG A 159 -16.60 -29.90 32.23
N GLU A 160 -15.71 -30.50 31.46
CA GLU A 160 -15.49 -31.96 31.48
C GLU A 160 -14.96 -32.43 32.84
N GLN A 161 -14.03 -31.69 33.45
CA GLN A 161 -13.49 -32.01 34.78
C GLN A 161 -14.51 -31.85 35.91
N LEU A 162 -15.40 -30.86 35.82
CA LEU A 162 -16.45 -30.60 36.80
C LEU A 162 -17.64 -31.55 36.66
N ASN A 163 -17.82 -32.19 35.51
CA ASN A 163 -18.96 -33.05 35.23
C ASN A 163 -18.56 -34.49 34.83
N PRO A 164 -17.75 -35.21 35.63
CA PRO A 164 -17.29 -36.55 35.29
C PRO A 164 -18.41 -37.62 35.36
N HIS A 165 -19.60 -37.28 35.88
CA HIS A 165 -20.69 -38.22 36.18
C HIS A 165 -21.81 -38.30 35.13
N PHE A 166 -21.68 -37.68 33.95
CA PHE A 166 -22.69 -37.75 32.87
C PHE A 166 -22.21 -38.42 31.57
N LEU A 167 -21.08 -39.15 31.64
CA LEU A 167 -20.67 -40.15 30.65
C LEU A 167 -21.09 -41.54 31.16
#